data_AF-A0A928KN13-F1
#
_entry.id   AF-A0A928KN13-F1
#
_cell.length_a   1.000
_cell.length_b   1.000
_cell.length_c   1.000
_cell.angle_alpha   90.00
_cell.angle_beta   90.00
_cell.angle_gamma   90.00
#
_symmetry.space_group_name_H-M   'P 1'
#
loop_
_entity.id
_entity.type
_entity.pdbx_description
1 polymer ?
#
loop_
_entity_poly.entity_id
_entity_poly.type
_entity_poly.pdbx_seq_one_letter_code
_entity_poly.pdbx_strand_id
1 'polypeptide(L)'
;MSYKKVTLSEKDKEYLNKFGFHNYVTRRRLLTYEIGTIDRDNKSFLLGAGGDGSYGTDMPLYFYFIINDVPLLLETFRKGTGNYSTGISLTWKITDIKVPRRLKASDNAKITNEEIIEKIKDALTAYCMPIDGSCSVDASFEYISPLFFYDGEVVR
;
A
#
# COMPACT_ATOMS: atom_id res chain seq x y z
N MET A 1 -12.50 9.76 6.70
CA MET A 1 -11.33 9.72 7.61
C MET A 1 -10.14 9.21 6.80
N SER A 2 -8.95 9.78 7.01
CA SER A 2 -7.80 9.59 6.12
C SER A 2 -6.77 8.61 6.72
N TYR A 3 -6.18 7.80 5.86
CA TYR A 3 -5.03 6.96 6.15
C TYR A 3 -3.92 7.76 6.83
N LYS A 4 -3.18 7.12 7.75
CA LYS A 4 -2.02 7.72 8.42
C LYS A 4 -0.82 6.80 8.40
N LYS A 5 0.35 7.37 8.12
CA LYS A 5 1.62 6.66 8.33
C LYS A 5 1.94 6.62 9.81
N VAL A 6 2.21 5.43 10.32
CA VAL A 6 2.43 5.21 11.75
C VAL A 6 3.50 4.16 11.99
N THR A 7 4.12 4.23 13.17
CA THR A 7 4.81 3.09 13.75
C THR A 7 3.78 2.06 14.19
N LEU A 8 3.94 0.81 13.77
CA LEU A 8 2.98 -0.25 14.04
C LEU A 8 3.09 -0.74 15.49
N SER A 9 1.95 -0.87 16.16
CA SER A 9 1.89 -1.43 17.52
C SER A 9 2.06 -2.95 17.51
N GLU A 10 2.35 -3.56 18.67
CA GLU A 10 2.42 -5.02 18.78
C GLU A 10 1.11 -5.71 18.36
N LYS A 11 -0.05 -5.10 18.68
CA LYS A 11 -1.36 -5.61 18.22
C LYS A 11 -1.49 -5.58 16.71
N ASP A 12 -0.99 -4.54 16.04
CA ASP A 12 -0.99 -4.45 14.58
C ASP A 12 -0.11 -5.57 14.00
N LYS A 13 1.09 -5.76 14.57
CA LYS A 13 2.03 -6.81 14.14
C LYS A 13 1.45 -8.22 14.32
N GLU A 14 0.83 -8.50 15.47
CA GLU A 14 0.13 -9.76 15.73
C GLU A 14 -0.98 -10.03 14.72
N TYR A 15 -1.81 -9.02 14.43
CA TYR A 15 -2.84 -9.13 13.40
C TYR A 15 -2.23 -9.40 12.01
N LEU A 16 -1.18 -8.68 11.64
CA LEU A 16 -0.53 -8.81 10.33
C LEU A 16 0.21 -10.15 10.16
N ASN A 17 0.66 -10.76 11.24
CA ASN A 17 1.34 -12.06 11.21
C ASN A 17 0.47 -13.18 10.64
N LYS A 18 -0.86 -13.10 10.76
CA LYS A 18 -1.79 -14.13 10.23
C LYS A 18 -1.72 -14.27 8.71
N PHE A 19 -1.30 -13.22 8.01
CA PHE A 19 -1.22 -13.23 6.55
C PHE A 19 0.08 -13.84 6.04
N GLY A 20 1.11 -14.01 6.87
CA GLY A 20 2.35 -14.66 6.46
C GLY A 20 3.14 -13.93 5.36
N PHE A 21 3.12 -12.60 5.32
CA PHE A 21 3.78 -11.85 4.25
C PHE A 21 5.30 -12.04 4.20
N HIS A 22 5.83 -12.05 2.98
CA HIS A 22 7.26 -12.04 2.67
C HIS A 22 7.62 -10.78 1.90
N ASN A 23 8.86 -10.32 2.07
CA ASN A 23 9.45 -9.32 1.21
C ASN A 23 9.45 -9.89 -0.23
N TYR A 24 8.83 -9.17 -1.15
CA TYR A 24 8.54 -9.65 -2.49
C TYR A 24 9.80 -9.90 -3.32
N VAL A 25 10.86 -9.12 -3.05
CA VAL A 25 12.14 -9.20 -3.76
C VAL A 25 13.02 -10.30 -3.15
N THR A 26 13.22 -10.28 -1.83
CA THR A 26 14.18 -11.17 -1.15
C THR A 26 13.58 -12.51 -0.72
N ARG A 27 12.25 -12.66 -0.78
CA ARG A 27 11.49 -13.83 -0.28
C ARG A 27 11.64 -14.10 1.22
N ARG A 28 12.35 -13.24 1.96
CA ARG A 28 12.45 -13.36 3.41
C ARG A 28 11.13 -12.97 4.05
N ARG A 29 10.76 -13.66 5.12
CA ARG A 29 9.59 -13.30 5.92
C ARG A 29 9.70 -11.84 6.34
N LEU A 30 8.61 -11.08 6.27
CA LEU A 30 8.56 -9.76 6.88
C LEU A 30 8.49 -9.97 8.39
N LEU A 31 9.66 -10.04 9.02
CA LEU A 31 9.81 -10.37 10.43
C LEU A 31 9.34 -9.24 11.34
N THR A 32 9.40 -7.99 10.85
CA THR A 32 8.93 -6.81 11.56
C THR A 32 8.34 -5.81 10.58
N TYR A 33 7.04 -5.53 10.72
CA TYR A 33 6.44 -4.35 10.12
C TYR A 33 6.68 -3.20 11.11
N GLU A 34 7.69 -2.37 10.86
CA GLU A 34 7.97 -1.23 11.76
C GLU A 34 7.07 -0.04 11.43
N ILE A 35 6.87 0.21 10.13
CA ILE A 35 6.11 1.34 9.62
C ILE A 35 5.07 0.82 8.61
N GLY A 36 3.86 1.36 8.72
CA GLY A 36 2.80 1.12 7.75
C GLY A 36 1.90 2.33 7.62
N THR A 37 1.02 2.29 6.63
CA THR A 37 -0.06 3.26 6.51
C THR A 37 -1.38 2.58 6.87
N ILE A 38 -2.11 3.12 7.85
CA ILE A 38 -3.30 2.47 8.40
C ILE A 38 -4.51 3.42 8.32
N ASP A 39 -5.64 2.83 7.97
CA ASP A 39 -6.98 3.33 8.30
C ASP A 39 -7.60 2.35 9.31
N ARG A 40 -7.65 2.75 10.58
CA ARG A 40 -8.08 1.86 11.67
C ARG A 40 -9.57 1.59 11.65
N ASP A 41 -10.37 2.56 11.25
CA ASP A 41 -11.83 2.45 11.23
C ASP A 41 -12.26 1.41 10.19
N ASN A 42 -11.57 1.39 9.06
CA ASN A 42 -11.80 0.43 7.99
C ASN A 42 -10.85 -0.77 8.01
N LYS A 43 -10.06 -0.93 9.10
CA LYS A 43 -9.06 -2.00 9.26
C LYS A 43 -8.23 -2.26 8.00
N SER A 44 -7.82 -1.18 7.34
CA SER A 44 -7.09 -1.23 6.08
C SER A 44 -5.63 -0.84 6.30
N PHE A 45 -4.70 -1.57 5.66
CA PHE A 45 -3.27 -1.46 5.92
C PHE A 45 -2.49 -1.46 4.61
N LEU A 46 -1.53 -0.55 4.45
CA LEU A 46 -0.54 -0.59 3.38
C LEU A 46 0.85 -0.83 3.98
N LEU A 47 1.53 -1.85 3.48
CA LEU A 47 2.82 -2.32 3.98
C LEU A 47 3.82 -2.41 2.85
N GLY A 48 5.00 -1.83 3.03
CA GLY A 48 6.11 -1.97 2.08
C GLY A 48 6.55 -3.43 2.00
N ALA A 49 6.58 -3.97 0.78
CA ALA A 49 6.98 -5.35 0.48
C ALA A 49 8.35 -5.43 -0.19
N GLY A 50 9.13 -4.35 -0.18
CA GLY A 50 10.48 -4.29 -0.75
C GLY A 50 10.51 -3.79 -2.20
N GLY A 51 11.72 -3.67 -2.73
CA GLY A 51 11.98 -2.98 -4.00
C GLY A 51 12.39 -1.53 -3.81
N ASP A 52 12.62 -0.83 -4.92
CA ASP A 52 13.08 0.56 -4.94
C ASP A 52 12.00 1.47 -5.50
N GLY A 53 11.51 1.15 -6.70
CA GLY A 53 10.44 1.86 -7.37
C GLY A 53 10.80 3.28 -7.75
N SER A 54 12.07 3.65 -7.86
CA SER A 54 12.44 4.95 -8.44
C SER A 54 12.14 4.95 -9.94
N TYR A 55 11.63 6.06 -10.46
CA TYR A 55 11.43 6.20 -11.91
C TYR A 55 12.76 5.98 -12.67
N GLY A 56 12.68 5.25 -13.79
CA GLY A 56 13.84 4.95 -14.64
C GLY A 56 14.67 3.76 -14.15
N THR A 57 14.28 3.09 -13.06
CA THR A 57 14.85 1.80 -12.66
C THR A 57 13.97 0.66 -13.12
N ASP A 58 14.55 -0.53 -13.27
CA ASP A 58 13.82 -1.74 -13.64
C ASP A 58 13.20 -2.46 -12.44
N MET A 59 13.39 -1.94 -11.21
CA MET A 59 12.97 -2.58 -9.97
C MET A 59 11.81 -1.81 -9.33
N PRO A 60 10.57 -2.33 -9.42
CA PRO A 60 9.42 -1.70 -8.78
C PRO A 60 9.53 -1.69 -7.25
N LEU A 61 8.73 -0.83 -6.62
CA LEU A 61 8.41 -0.87 -5.20
C LEU A 61 7.09 -1.61 -5.02
N TYR A 62 7.12 -2.67 -4.22
CA TYR A 62 5.96 -3.52 -3.96
C TYR A 62 5.28 -3.13 -2.66
N PHE A 63 3.95 -3.24 -2.62
CA PHE A 63 3.18 -3.12 -1.40
C PHE A 63 2.16 -4.25 -1.25
N TYR A 64 1.95 -4.69 0.00
CA TYR A 64 0.71 -5.38 0.36
C TYR A 64 -0.30 -4.35 0.84
N PHE A 65 -1.49 -4.36 0.25
CA PHE A 65 -2.59 -3.52 0.67
C PHE A 65 -3.75 -4.39 1.15
N ILE A 66 -4.17 -4.23 2.40
CA ILE A 66 -5.17 -5.07 3.04
C ILE A 66 -6.46 -4.27 3.12
N ILE A 67 -7.54 -4.79 2.54
CA ILE A 67 -8.89 -4.24 2.66
C ILE A 67 -9.83 -5.41 2.97
N ASN A 68 -10.71 -5.25 3.96
CA ASN A 68 -11.67 -6.29 4.37
C ASN A 68 -11.02 -7.66 4.63
N ASP A 69 -9.88 -7.67 5.34
CA ASP A 69 -9.09 -8.88 5.62
C ASP A 69 -8.57 -9.61 4.36
N VAL A 70 -8.58 -8.98 3.18
CA VAL A 70 -8.03 -9.53 1.94
C VAL A 70 -6.80 -8.72 1.51
N PRO A 71 -5.62 -9.34 1.37
CA PRO A 71 -4.44 -8.67 0.85
C PRO A 71 -4.46 -8.59 -0.68
N LEU A 72 -4.14 -7.42 -1.19
CA LEU A 72 -3.87 -7.07 -2.58
C LEU A 72 -2.35 -6.87 -2.75
N LEU A 73 -1.82 -7.09 -3.96
CA LEU A 73 -0.44 -6.72 -4.30
C LEU A 73 -0.46 -5.50 -5.19
N LEU A 74 0.36 -4.51 -4.84
CA LEU A 74 0.62 -3.36 -5.69
C LEU A 74 2.05 -3.42 -6.20
N GLU A 75 2.22 -3.14 -7.49
CA GLU A 75 3.50 -2.82 -8.09
C GLU A 75 3.52 -1.33 -8.44
N THR A 76 4.52 -0.62 -7.95
CA THR A 76 4.54 0.85 -8.04
C THR A 76 5.92 1.40 -8.41
N PHE A 77 5.90 2.56 -9.04
CA PHE A 77 7.06 3.45 -9.18
C PHE A 77 6.67 4.83 -8.68
N ARG A 78 7.66 5.60 -8.23
CA ARG A 78 7.51 6.98 -7.80
C ARG A 78 8.69 7.84 -8.20
N LYS A 79 8.42 9.11 -8.42
CA LYS A 79 9.42 10.19 -8.44
C LYS A 79 8.93 11.29 -7.52
N GLY A 80 9.86 11.98 -6.88
CA GLY A 80 9.51 13.10 -6.02
C GLY A 80 10.52 14.23 -6.11
N THR A 81 10.05 15.42 -5.78
CA THR A 81 10.85 16.65 -5.68
C THR A 81 10.47 17.40 -4.41
N GLY A 82 11.34 18.30 -3.96
CA GLY A 82 11.11 19.10 -2.76
C GLY A 82 11.75 18.50 -1.52
N ASN A 83 11.40 19.08 -0.37
CA ASN A 83 11.97 18.74 0.93
C ASN A 83 11.02 19.19 2.05
N TYR A 84 11.40 18.93 3.31
CA TYR A 84 10.57 19.29 4.46
C TYR A 84 10.27 20.79 4.60
N SER A 85 11.11 21.68 4.07
CA SER A 85 10.90 23.13 4.16
C SER A 85 10.02 23.71 3.05
N THR A 86 9.98 23.05 1.89
CA THR A 86 9.26 23.55 0.69
C THR A 86 8.01 22.73 0.37
N GLY A 87 7.76 21.64 1.09
CA GLY A 87 6.76 20.65 0.72
C GLY A 87 7.38 19.55 -0.13
N ILE A 88 6.77 18.37 -0.10
CA ILE A 88 7.17 17.24 -0.94
C ILE A 88 6.10 17.05 -2.01
N SER A 89 6.49 17.06 -3.29
CA SER A 89 5.63 16.65 -4.39
C SER A 89 6.06 15.27 -4.88
N LEU A 90 5.11 14.36 -5.02
CA LEU A 90 5.33 12.98 -5.43
C LEU A 90 4.37 12.61 -6.54
N THR A 91 4.89 11.92 -7.56
CA THR A 91 4.09 11.33 -8.63
C THR A 91 4.27 9.82 -8.61
N TRP A 92 3.15 9.11 -8.55
CA TRP A 92 3.07 7.66 -8.55
C TRP A 92 2.69 7.11 -9.93
N LYS A 93 3.23 5.94 -10.23
CA LYS A 93 2.78 5.04 -11.30
C LYS A 93 2.48 3.69 -10.68
N ILE A 94 1.23 3.23 -10.75
CA ILE A 94 0.82 1.92 -10.26
C ILE A 94 0.73 0.99 -11.48
N THR A 95 1.72 0.12 -11.66
CA THR A 95 1.87 -0.70 -12.87
C THR A 95 1.13 -2.02 -12.80
N ASP A 96 0.82 -2.50 -11.59
CA ASP A 96 0.04 -3.73 -11.39
C ASP A 96 -0.75 -3.66 -10.08
N ILE A 97 -1.98 -4.17 -10.12
CA ILE A 97 -2.88 -4.28 -8.96
C ILE A 97 -3.50 -5.67 -8.98
N LYS A 98 -2.91 -6.61 -8.22
CA LYS A 98 -3.41 -7.97 -8.12
C LYS A 98 -4.43 -8.09 -7.00
N VAL A 99 -5.65 -8.45 -7.36
CA VAL A 99 -6.79 -8.53 -6.46
C VAL A 99 -7.31 -9.96 -6.38
N PRO A 100 -7.28 -10.61 -5.21
CA PRO A 100 -7.94 -11.90 -5.03
C PRO A 100 -9.45 -11.77 -5.31
N ARG A 101 -10.02 -12.67 -6.13
CA ARG A 101 -11.47 -12.66 -6.44
C ARG A 101 -12.35 -12.71 -5.19
N ARG A 102 -11.85 -13.35 -4.11
CA ARG A 102 -12.56 -13.43 -2.82
C ARG A 102 -12.89 -12.07 -2.20
N LEU A 103 -12.18 -10.99 -2.57
CA LEU A 103 -12.55 -9.64 -2.13
C LEU A 103 -13.99 -9.30 -2.53
N LYS A 104 -14.41 -9.73 -3.74
CA LYS A 104 -15.77 -9.54 -4.27
C LYS A 104 -16.77 -10.59 -3.75
N ALA A 105 -16.29 -11.69 -3.19
CA ALA A 105 -17.12 -12.77 -2.65
C ALA A 105 -17.38 -12.64 -1.15
N SER A 106 -16.72 -11.70 -0.47
CA SER A 106 -16.94 -11.49 0.97
C SER A 106 -18.31 -10.83 1.19
N ASP A 107 -19.16 -11.48 2.00
CA ASP A 107 -20.53 -11.02 2.33
C ASP A 107 -20.56 -9.61 2.96
N ASN A 108 -19.42 -9.10 3.42
CA ASN A 108 -19.27 -7.84 4.14
C ASN A 108 -18.93 -6.62 3.27
N ALA A 109 -18.71 -6.73 1.96
CA ALA A 109 -18.50 -5.52 1.15
C ALA A 109 -18.77 -5.71 -0.35
N LYS A 110 -19.84 -5.07 -0.83
CA LYS A 110 -19.92 -4.62 -2.23
C LYS A 110 -18.94 -3.45 -2.45
N ILE A 111 -17.64 -3.69 -2.31
CA ILE A 111 -16.64 -2.67 -2.63
C ILE A 111 -16.52 -2.55 -4.15
N THR A 112 -16.68 -1.35 -4.70
CA THR A 112 -16.55 -1.08 -6.14
C THR A 112 -15.08 -1.07 -6.56
N ASN A 113 -14.81 -1.10 -7.87
CA ASN A 113 -13.42 -1.01 -8.34
C ASN A 113 -12.87 0.39 -8.07
N GLU A 114 -13.71 1.41 -8.23
CA GLU A 114 -13.41 2.81 -7.96
C GLU A 114 -13.06 3.01 -6.49
N GLU A 115 -13.82 2.42 -5.57
CA GLU A 115 -13.53 2.49 -4.12
C GLU A 115 -12.20 1.83 -3.76
N ILE A 116 -11.82 0.72 -4.42
CA ILE A 116 -10.51 0.09 -4.24
C ILE A 116 -9.41 1.07 -4.68
N ILE A 117 -9.56 1.69 -5.84
CA ILE A 117 -8.57 2.61 -6.39
C ILE A 117 -8.41 3.85 -5.51
N GLU A 118 -9.51 4.46 -5.05
CA GLU A 118 -9.44 5.64 -4.17
C GLU A 118 -8.77 5.30 -2.84
N LYS A 119 -9.09 4.15 -2.24
CA LYS A 119 -8.41 3.67 -1.03
C LYS A 119 -6.91 3.45 -1.24
N ILE A 120 -6.50 2.93 -2.40
CA ILE A 120 -5.08 2.78 -2.76
C ILE A 120 -4.41 4.16 -2.87
N LYS A 121 -5.04 5.13 -3.53
CA LYS A 121 -4.51 6.49 -3.68
C LYS A 121 -4.31 7.16 -2.33
N ASP A 122 -5.32 7.09 -1.45
CA ASP A 122 -5.24 7.67 -0.12
C ASP A 122 -4.12 7.04 0.72
N ALA A 123 -4.00 5.70 0.67
CA ALA A 123 -2.96 4.98 1.39
C ALA A 123 -1.54 5.31 0.88
N LEU A 124 -1.34 5.40 -0.44
CA LEU A 124 -0.05 5.78 -1.03
C LEU A 124 0.30 7.24 -0.76
N THR A 125 -0.70 8.13 -0.74
CA THR A 125 -0.53 9.54 -0.36
C THR A 125 -0.06 9.64 1.08
N ALA A 126 -0.77 8.99 2.00
CA ALA A 126 -0.41 8.98 3.41
C ALA A 126 0.95 8.28 3.67
N TYR A 127 1.33 7.26 2.90
CA TYR A 127 2.64 6.61 2.98
C TYR A 127 3.81 7.59 2.78
N CYS A 128 3.58 8.65 1.99
CA CYS A 128 4.58 9.66 1.71
C CYS A 128 4.69 10.70 2.81
N MET A 129 3.68 10.84 3.66
CA MET A 129 3.67 11.82 4.74
C MET A 129 4.73 11.48 5.79
N PRO A 130 5.35 12.49 6.43
CA PRO A 130 6.14 12.28 7.63
C PRO A 130 5.26 11.72 8.74
N ILE A 131 5.81 10.82 9.58
CA ILE A 131 5.07 10.24 10.71
C ILE A 131 4.62 11.33 11.70
N ASP A 132 5.45 12.36 11.89
CA ASP A 132 5.18 13.49 12.76
C ASP A 132 4.27 14.57 12.12
N GLY A 133 3.91 14.40 10.85
CA GLY A 133 3.11 15.38 10.11
C GLY A 133 3.81 16.73 9.87
N SER A 134 5.14 16.78 9.98
CA SER A 134 5.93 18.02 9.91
C SER A 134 5.91 18.73 8.54
N CYS A 135 5.42 18.07 7.49
CA CYS A 135 5.44 18.59 6.13
C CYS A 135 4.20 18.15 5.34
N SER A 136 3.71 19.03 4.47
CA SER A 136 2.69 18.69 3.49
C SER A 136 3.25 17.85 2.35
N VAL A 137 2.45 16.89 1.89
CA VAL A 137 2.75 16.11 0.71
C VAL A 137 1.65 16.32 -0.32
N ASP A 138 2.04 16.69 -1.53
CA ASP A 138 1.18 16.67 -2.70
C ASP A 138 1.48 15.39 -3.51
N ALA A 139 0.48 14.51 -3.65
CA ALA A 139 0.62 13.25 -4.33
C ALA A 139 -0.27 13.21 -5.59
N SER A 140 0.35 12.91 -6.72
CA SER A 140 -0.30 12.78 -8.02
C SER A 140 -0.12 11.35 -8.56
N PHE A 141 -0.98 10.95 -9.50
CA PHE A 141 -0.96 9.63 -10.11
C PHE A 141 -0.89 9.79 -11.63
N GLU A 142 0.25 9.44 -12.21
CA GLU A 142 0.49 9.51 -13.65
C GLU A 142 -0.22 8.37 -14.39
N TYR A 143 -0.23 7.18 -13.77
CA TYR A 143 -0.89 6.02 -14.33
C TYR A 143 -1.30 5.06 -13.21
N ILE A 144 -2.47 4.44 -13.41
CA ILE A 144 -3.03 3.42 -12.54
C ILE A 144 -3.49 2.27 -13.43
N SER A 145 -2.86 1.11 -13.28
CA SER A 145 -3.26 -0.10 -13.99
C SER A 145 -4.69 -0.52 -13.62
N PRO A 146 -5.47 -1.08 -14.55
CA PRO A 146 -6.70 -1.77 -14.22
C PRO A 146 -6.49 -2.86 -13.15
N LEU A 147 -7.53 -3.13 -12.37
CA LEU A 147 -7.53 -4.20 -11.38
C LEU A 147 -7.44 -5.57 -12.08
N PHE A 148 -6.44 -6.36 -11.73
CA PHE A 148 -6.31 -7.74 -12.20
C PHE A 148 -6.87 -8.71 -11.15
N PHE A 149 -8.04 -9.29 -11.44
CA PHE A 149 -8.69 -10.26 -10.56
C PHE A 149 -8.23 -11.68 -10.84
N TYR A 150 -7.85 -12.43 -9.80
CA TYR A 150 -7.37 -13.80 -9.95
C TYR A 150 -7.79 -14.72 -8.80
N ASP A 151 -7.72 -16.02 -9.08
CA ASP A 151 -8.04 -17.10 -8.15
C ASP A 151 -6.76 -17.56 -7.46
N GLY A 152 -6.52 -17.05 -6.25
CA GLY A 152 -5.35 -17.37 -5.43
C GLY A 152 -5.09 -16.34 -4.32
N GLU A 153 -4.09 -16.62 -3.49
CA GLU A 153 -3.60 -15.67 -2.48
C GLU A 153 -2.50 -14.77 -3.06
N VAL A 154 -2.41 -13.54 -2.57
CA VAL A 154 -1.32 -12.60 -2.93
C VAL A 154 0.00 -12.98 -2.27
N VAL A 155 -0.11 -13.70 -1.15
CA VAL A 155 1.02 -14.07 -0.33
C VAL A 155 1.83 -15.16 -1.02
N ARG A 156 3.07 -14.83 -1.41
CA ARG A 156 4.08 -15.78 -1.86
C ARG A 156 5.05 -16.07 -0.75
#